data_AF-A0AAN6GND4-F1
#
_entry.id   AF-A0AAN6GND4-F1
#
_cell.length_a   1.000
_cell.length_b   1.000
_cell.length_c   1.000
_cell.angle_alpha   90.00
_cell.angle_beta   90.00
_cell.angle_gamma   90.00
#
_symmetry.space_group_name_H-M   'P 1'
#
loop_
_entity.id
_entity.type
_entity.pdbx_description
1 polymer ?
#
loop_
_entity_poly.entity_id
_entity_poly.type
_entity_poly.pdbx_seq_one_letter_code
_entity_poly.pdbx_strand_id
1 'polypeptide(L)'
;MAGGSAKSEAKRAQVTRANQEALSHPNAKRSAPLVIPQKRWYRQRAHANPFSDHDLVYPVSPAHMDWSVHYPEHFPAPDPAEPGSSKARATGPVSASSGKKVEFADIGCGFGGLLMDLAPVFPDTLMLGMEIRVSVTHYVHDKIVALRLAHQQQQDGSPHSAASNGASTDSSAVTQQTSEMSLDEQPPASNGATSAPAEAQPQSVAKGKKRNRNQAEQEDAPDEDDAEQVADDAERDERLFSQAGKAAGGYQNVSVLRANAMKFLPNFFERGQRKHKARIISPTLLAEYAYILRPGGIVYTITDVHDLHLWMVKHLTAFPLFERLDNEGPELRDDPCVGLVTYSTEEGKKVERNKGSKYFAAFRRRPDPDFGMES
;
A
#
# COMPACT_ATOMS: atom_id res chain seq x y z
N MET A 1 15.74 -20.07 -31.66
CA MET A 1 15.75 -18.92 -30.73
C MET A 1 14.58 -17.99 -31.04
N ALA A 2 13.35 -18.34 -30.66
CA ALA A 2 12.14 -17.54 -31.00
C ALA A 2 11.07 -17.51 -29.88
N GLY A 3 11.39 -17.99 -28.67
CA GLY A 3 10.41 -18.16 -27.58
C GLY A 3 10.38 -17.04 -26.51
N GLY A 4 11.32 -16.10 -26.55
CA GLY A 4 11.45 -15.04 -25.53
C GLY A 4 10.56 -13.82 -25.77
N SER A 5 10.36 -13.44 -27.03
CA SER A 5 9.64 -12.21 -27.41
C SER A 5 8.15 -12.25 -27.06
N ALA A 6 7.47 -13.34 -27.45
CA ALA A 6 6.03 -13.50 -27.26
C ALA A 6 5.61 -13.61 -25.78
N LYS A 7 6.47 -14.20 -24.93
CA LYS A 7 6.25 -14.22 -23.47
C LYS A 7 6.39 -12.83 -22.85
N SER A 8 7.27 -11.98 -23.38
CA SER A 8 7.42 -10.61 -22.89
C SER A 8 6.25 -9.71 -23.29
N GLU A 9 5.72 -9.86 -24.51
CA GLU A 9 4.56 -9.11 -25.00
C GLU A 9 3.26 -9.51 -24.29
N ALA A 10 3.01 -10.82 -24.13
CA ALA A 10 1.84 -11.32 -23.41
C ALA A 10 1.80 -10.85 -21.94
N LYS A 11 2.98 -10.69 -21.33
CA LYS A 11 3.14 -10.27 -19.93
C LYS A 11 3.06 -8.75 -19.77
N ARG A 12 3.56 -7.98 -20.75
CA ARG A 12 3.36 -6.52 -20.85
C ARG A 12 1.87 -6.19 -21.02
N ALA A 13 1.16 -6.97 -21.83
CA ALA A 13 -0.30 -6.89 -21.96
C ALA A 13 -1.02 -7.20 -20.63
N GLN A 14 -0.52 -8.13 -19.81
CA GLN A 14 -1.10 -8.46 -18.51
C GLN A 14 -0.96 -7.31 -17.48
N VAL A 15 0.16 -6.57 -17.47
CA VAL A 15 0.34 -5.40 -16.58
C VAL A 15 -0.51 -4.21 -17.04
N THR A 16 -0.56 -3.95 -18.35
CA THR A 16 -1.51 -2.97 -18.91
C THR A 16 -2.94 -3.34 -18.55
N ARG A 17 -3.27 -4.64 -18.58
CA ARG A 17 -4.58 -5.15 -18.18
C ARG A 17 -4.83 -5.02 -16.68
N ALA A 18 -3.86 -5.25 -15.79
CA ALA A 18 -4.03 -5.02 -14.35
C ALA A 18 -4.26 -3.54 -14.02
N ASN A 19 -3.56 -2.63 -14.70
CA ASN A 19 -3.82 -1.19 -14.62
C ASN A 19 -5.21 -0.84 -15.17
N GLN A 20 -5.65 -1.48 -16.27
CA GLN A 20 -7.01 -1.35 -16.79
C GLN A 20 -8.07 -1.97 -15.86
N GLU A 21 -7.75 -3.04 -15.13
CA GLU A 21 -8.65 -3.68 -14.18
C GLU A 21 -8.83 -2.82 -12.92
N ALA A 22 -7.77 -2.15 -12.45
CA ALA A 22 -7.87 -1.11 -11.43
C ALA A 22 -8.73 0.08 -11.90
N LEU A 23 -8.65 0.42 -13.20
CA LEU A 23 -9.56 1.37 -13.85
C LEU A 23 -10.99 0.80 -14.07
N SER A 24 -11.21 -0.50 -13.89
CA SER A 24 -12.51 -1.19 -14.04
C SER A 24 -13.20 -1.47 -12.71
N HIS A 25 -12.61 -1.04 -11.58
CA HIS A 25 -13.19 -1.17 -10.24
C HIS A 25 -14.64 -0.66 -10.23
N PRO A 26 -15.58 -1.24 -9.45
CA PRO A 26 -16.98 -0.81 -9.42
C PRO A 26 -17.17 0.71 -9.26
N ASN A 27 -16.29 1.34 -8.49
CA ASN A 27 -16.24 2.80 -8.29
C ASN A 27 -15.92 3.61 -9.56
N ALA A 28 -15.35 3.01 -10.60
CA ALA A 28 -15.15 3.66 -11.90
C ALA A 28 -16.48 3.95 -12.61
N LYS A 29 -17.56 3.22 -12.26
CA LYS A 29 -18.91 3.49 -12.75
C LYS A 29 -19.60 4.45 -11.78
N ARG A 30 -19.61 5.75 -12.10
CA ARG A 30 -20.21 6.84 -11.29
C ARG A 30 -21.66 6.61 -10.83
N SER A 31 -22.40 5.67 -11.43
CA SER A 31 -23.78 5.33 -11.11
C SER A 31 -23.95 4.22 -10.06
N ALA A 32 -22.88 3.58 -9.61
CA ALA A 32 -22.95 2.52 -8.59
C ALA A 32 -22.76 3.09 -7.16
N PRO A 33 -23.33 2.44 -6.13
CA PRO A 33 -23.04 2.80 -4.74
C PRO A 33 -21.53 2.68 -4.47
N LEU A 34 -21.00 3.64 -3.71
CA LEU A 34 -19.59 3.70 -3.38
C LEU A 34 -19.16 2.43 -2.63
N VAL A 35 -18.19 1.70 -3.20
CA VAL A 35 -17.60 0.52 -2.57
C VAL A 35 -16.33 0.93 -1.85
N ILE A 36 -16.31 0.82 -0.53
CA ILE A 36 -15.11 1.06 0.29
C ILE A 36 -14.22 -0.20 0.23
N PRO A 37 -12.98 -0.12 -0.28
CA PRO A 37 -12.07 -1.27 -0.31
C PRO A 37 -11.74 -1.72 1.11
N GLN A 38 -11.93 -3.01 1.41
CA GLN A 38 -11.61 -3.57 2.71
C GLN A 38 -10.31 -4.36 2.66
N LYS A 39 -9.35 -3.99 3.51
CA LYS A 39 -7.98 -4.52 3.56
C LYS A 39 -7.90 -6.05 3.59
N ARG A 40 -8.84 -6.72 4.30
CA ARG A 40 -8.91 -8.19 4.40
C ARG A 40 -8.94 -8.90 3.04
N TRP A 41 -9.50 -8.27 2.01
CA TRP A 41 -9.60 -8.84 0.65
C TRP A 41 -8.34 -8.67 -0.19
N TYR A 42 -7.35 -7.91 0.29
CA TYR A 42 -6.13 -7.56 -0.46
C TYR A 42 -4.85 -8.12 0.19
N ARG A 43 -4.97 -9.05 1.16
CA ARG A 43 -3.82 -9.64 1.85
C ARG A 43 -3.01 -10.56 0.92
N GLN A 44 -1.69 -10.40 0.90
CA GLN A 44 -0.72 -11.33 0.31
C GLN A 44 0.30 -11.77 1.38
N ARG A 45 0.93 -12.95 1.20
CA ARG A 45 2.04 -13.41 2.06
C ARG A 45 3.16 -12.35 2.10
N ALA A 46 3.69 -12.08 3.29
CA ALA A 46 4.64 -11.01 3.58
C ALA A 46 6.00 -11.08 2.85
N HIS A 47 6.22 -12.08 2.00
CA HIS A 47 7.51 -12.40 1.40
C HIS A 47 7.45 -12.17 -0.12
N ALA A 48 7.42 -10.90 -0.53
CA ALA A 48 7.87 -10.54 -1.87
C ALA A 48 9.40 -10.41 -1.83
N ASN A 49 10.12 -11.14 -2.67
CA ASN A 49 11.57 -10.99 -2.75
C ASN A 49 11.88 -9.64 -3.43
N PRO A 50 12.49 -8.66 -2.74
CA PRO A 50 12.78 -7.35 -3.34
C PRO A 50 13.74 -7.44 -4.53
N PHE A 51 14.47 -8.54 -4.66
CA PHE A 51 15.39 -8.80 -5.77
C PHE A 51 14.80 -9.64 -6.88
N SER A 52 13.64 -10.29 -6.71
CA SER A 52 13.02 -11.01 -7.84
C SER A 52 12.49 -10.02 -8.87
N ASP A 53 12.75 -10.31 -10.15
CA ASP A 53 12.23 -9.53 -11.28
C ASP A 53 10.73 -9.75 -11.40
N HIS A 54 10.00 -9.02 -10.57
CA HIS A 54 8.60 -8.73 -10.81
C HIS A 54 8.50 -7.78 -12.01
N ASP A 55 7.42 -7.88 -12.80
CA ASP A 55 7.13 -6.99 -13.94
C ASP A 55 6.82 -5.56 -13.44
N LEU A 56 7.86 -4.88 -12.95
CA LEU A 56 7.86 -3.48 -12.55
C LEU A 56 8.33 -2.69 -13.76
N VAL A 57 7.46 -1.83 -14.29
CA VAL A 57 7.80 -0.96 -15.41
C VAL A 57 8.37 0.32 -14.82
N TYR A 58 9.66 0.57 -15.09
CA TYR A 58 10.32 1.82 -14.76
C TYR A 58 10.35 2.70 -16.00
N PRO A 59 10.06 4.01 -15.89
CA PRO A 59 10.29 4.94 -16.98
C PRO A 59 11.78 4.97 -17.33
N VAL A 60 12.10 5.32 -18.58
CA VAL A 60 13.49 5.44 -19.04
C VAL A 60 14.21 6.60 -18.33
N SER A 61 13.48 7.68 -18.06
CA SER A 61 13.94 8.84 -17.30
C SER A 61 12.73 9.61 -16.76
N PRO A 62 12.92 10.59 -15.86
CA PRO A 62 11.81 11.38 -15.33
C PRO A 62 10.96 12.05 -16.43
N ALA A 63 11.58 12.42 -17.55
CA ALA A 63 10.90 13.00 -18.72
C ALA A 63 9.89 12.04 -19.39
N HIS A 64 10.03 10.73 -19.17
CA HIS A 64 9.17 9.70 -19.75
C HIS A 64 8.12 9.16 -18.76
N MET A 65 8.13 9.64 -17.51
CA MET A 65 7.14 9.22 -16.52
C MET A 65 5.78 9.83 -16.83
N ASP A 66 4.78 8.99 -17.08
CA ASP A 66 3.39 9.39 -17.27
C ASP A 66 2.67 9.50 -15.92
N TRP A 67 2.29 10.72 -15.54
CA TRP A 67 1.59 10.98 -14.27
C TRP A 67 0.07 11.05 -14.42
N SER A 68 -0.49 10.91 -15.62
CA SER A 68 -1.93 11.12 -15.85
C SER A 68 -2.82 10.14 -15.12
N VAL A 69 -2.37 8.89 -14.98
CA VAL A 69 -3.08 7.87 -14.20
C VAL A 69 -3.06 8.19 -12.70
N HIS A 70 -2.02 8.87 -12.24
CA HIS A 70 -1.81 9.14 -10.82
C HIS A 70 -2.53 10.42 -10.35
N TYR A 71 -2.44 11.48 -11.15
CA TYR A 71 -2.93 12.82 -10.84
C TYR A 71 -3.68 13.42 -12.04
N PRO A 72 -4.83 12.86 -12.45
CA PRO A 72 -5.52 13.23 -13.69
C PRO A 72 -5.95 14.70 -13.76
N GLU A 73 -6.20 15.35 -12.62
CA GLU A 73 -6.51 16.79 -12.56
C GLU A 73 -5.31 17.68 -12.91
N HIS A 74 -4.11 17.21 -12.59
CA HIS A 74 -2.87 17.94 -12.84
C HIS A 74 -2.16 17.48 -14.10
N PHE A 75 -2.36 16.25 -14.54
CA PHE A 75 -1.74 15.66 -15.72
C PHE A 75 -2.85 15.07 -16.61
N PRO A 76 -3.51 15.88 -17.46
CA PRO A 76 -4.56 15.37 -18.31
C PRO A 76 -3.99 14.34 -19.29
N ALA A 77 -4.68 13.21 -19.43
CA ALA A 77 -4.32 12.20 -20.42
C ALA A 77 -4.41 12.77 -21.84
N PRO A 78 -3.57 12.32 -22.79
CA PRO A 78 -3.68 12.74 -24.18
C PRO A 78 -5.06 12.36 -24.73
N ASP A 79 -5.72 13.30 -25.43
CA ASP A 79 -7.00 13.03 -26.07
C ASP A 79 -6.80 12.00 -27.19
N PRO A 80 -7.48 10.83 -27.15
CA PRO A 80 -7.43 9.85 -28.22
C PRO A 80 -7.86 10.41 -29.59
N ALA A 81 -8.66 11.47 -29.62
CA ALA A 81 -9.14 12.11 -30.84
C ALA A 81 -8.12 13.05 -31.51
N GLU A 82 -7.10 13.51 -30.77
CA GLU A 82 -6.06 14.43 -31.27
C GLU A 82 -4.64 13.91 -30.99
N PRO A 83 -4.25 12.77 -31.60
CA PRO A 83 -2.94 12.16 -31.41
C PRO A 83 -1.83 13.06 -32.00
N GLY A 84 -1.15 13.82 -31.13
CA GLY A 84 -0.04 14.69 -31.52
C GLY A 84 -0.17 16.15 -31.06
N SER A 85 -1.26 16.52 -30.38
CA SER A 85 -1.40 17.81 -29.73
C SER A 85 -0.27 18.03 -28.71
N SER A 86 0.55 19.06 -28.93
CA SER A 86 1.62 19.50 -28.00
C SER A 86 1.11 20.00 -26.64
N LYS A 87 -0.22 20.09 -26.45
CA LYS A 87 -0.85 20.67 -25.26
C LYS A 87 -1.02 19.72 -24.08
N ALA A 88 -0.77 18.42 -24.23
CA ALA A 88 -0.90 17.47 -23.12
C ALA A 88 0.20 16.41 -23.17
N ARG A 89 1.44 16.81 -22.87
CA ARG A 89 2.44 15.81 -22.47
C ARG A 89 2.13 15.43 -21.02
N ALA A 90 1.28 14.41 -20.85
CA ALA A 90 1.06 13.74 -19.56
C ALA A 90 2.36 13.19 -18.95
N THR A 91 3.39 13.04 -19.79
CA THR A 91 4.73 12.63 -19.40
C THR A 91 5.61 13.80 -19.02
N GLY A 92 6.36 13.63 -17.94
CA GLY A 92 7.39 14.57 -17.52
C GLY A 92 7.26 14.90 -16.04
N PRO A 93 8.34 15.41 -15.42
CA PRO A 93 8.40 15.60 -13.98
C PRO A 93 7.56 16.78 -13.49
N VAL A 94 7.21 17.71 -14.37
CA VAL A 94 6.39 18.89 -14.07
C VAL A 94 5.20 18.94 -15.02
N SER A 95 4.01 19.11 -14.46
CA SER A 95 2.77 19.29 -15.23
C SER A 95 2.86 20.58 -16.05
N ALA A 96 2.63 20.45 -17.37
CA ALA A 96 2.55 21.61 -18.26
C ALA A 96 1.30 22.46 -18.01
N SER A 97 0.21 21.87 -17.49
CA SER A 97 -1.06 22.57 -17.26
C SER A 97 -1.11 23.30 -15.92
N SER A 98 -0.50 22.72 -14.87
CA SER A 98 -0.62 23.22 -13.49
C SER A 98 0.71 23.64 -12.87
N GLY A 99 1.85 23.33 -13.50
CA GLY A 99 3.18 23.53 -12.91
C GLY A 99 3.48 22.64 -11.70
N LYS A 100 2.55 21.76 -11.30
CA LYS A 100 2.71 20.85 -10.17
C LYS A 100 3.68 19.71 -10.51
N LYS A 101 4.36 19.20 -9.50
CA LYS A 101 5.22 18.02 -9.56
C LYS A 101 5.07 17.21 -8.28
N VAL A 102 5.44 15.93 -8.33
CA VAL A 102 5.56 15.13 -7.10
C VAL A 102 6.64 15.75 -6.23
N GLU A 103 6.25 16.10 -5.01
CA GLU A 103 7.14 16.69 -4.03
C GLU A 103 7.36 15.76 -2.85
N PHE A 104 6.43 14.88 -2.47
CA PHE A 104 6.63 13.91 -1.38
C PHE A 104 6.64 12.48 -1.94
N ALA A 105 7.52 11.65 -1.40
CA ALA A 105 7.55 10.22 -1.69
C ALA A 105 7.45 9.42 -0.39
N ASP A 106 6.44 8.55 -0.26
CA ASP A 106 6.31 7.60 0.85
C ASP A 106 6.85 6.23 0.40
N ILE A 107 8.11 5.94 0.74
CA ILE A 107 8.77 4.72 0.31
C ILE A 107 8.36 3.56 1.19
N GLY A 108 7.77 2.52 0.59
CA GLY A 108 7.22 1.39 1.33
C GLY A 108 5.93 1.79 2.03
N CYS A 109 5.02 2.48 1.33
CA CYS A 109 3.84 3.11 1.92
C CYS A 109 2.83 2.12 2.55
N GLY A 110 3.00 0.81 2.35
CA GLY A 110 2.07 -0.19 2.86
C GLY A 110 0.65 0.07 2.38
N PHE A 111 -0.31 0.02 3.29
CA PHE A 111 -1.73 0.29 3.00
C PHE A 111 -2.07 1.80 2.91
N GLY A 112 -1.07 2.67 2.78
CA GLY A 112 -1.25 4.08 2.41
C GLY A 112 -1.80 4.98 3.51
N GLY A 113 -1.82 4.53 4.77
CA GLY A 113 -2.39 5.29 5.89
C GLY A 113 -1.79 6.69 6.05
N LEU A 114 -0.46 6.82 5.87
CA LEU A 114 0.24 8.10 5.91
C LEU A 114 -0.19 9.05 4.79
N LEU A 115 -0.34 8.55 3.56
CA LEU A 115 -0.79 9.35 2.42
C LEU A 115 -2.20 9.93 2.67
N MET A 116 -3.11 9.11 3.19
CA MET A 116 -4.49 9.56 3.43
C MET A 116 -4.56 10.66 4.48
N ASP A 117 -3.71 10.60 5.51
CA ASP A 117 -3.70 11.60 6.57
C ASP A 117 -2.89 12.86 6.17
N LEU A 118 -1.89 12.73 5.29
CA LEU A 118 -1.16 13.88 4.73
C LEU A 118 -1.97 14.64 3.68
N ALA A 119 -2.82 13.97 2.90
CA ALA A 119 -3.55 14.58 1.78
C ALA A 119 -4.29 15.87 2.17
N PRO A 120 -5.13 15.90 3.23
CA PRO A 120 -5.82 17.12 3.66
C PRO A 120 -4.90 18.18 4.27
N VAL A 121 -3.73 17.80 4.78
CA VAL A 121 -2.77 18.71 5.44
C VAL A 121 -1.95 19.48 4.42
N PHE A 122 -1.62 18.86 3.29
CA PHE A 122 -0.88 19.48 2.19
C PHE A 122 -1.64 19.38 0.87
N PRO A 123 -2.83 20.01 0.75
CA PRO A 123 -3.73 19.83 -0.40
C PRO A 123 -3.10 20.22 -1.74
N ASP A 124 -2.07 21.07 -1.70
CA ASP A 124 -1.36 21.57 -2.87
C ASP A 124 -0.10 20.78 -3.26
N THR A 125 0.32 19.83 -2.44
CA THR A 125 1.57 19.09 -2.60
C THR A 125 1.29 17.69 -3.12
N LEU A 126 1.78 17.36 -4.32
CA LEU A 126 1.60 16.00 -4.86
C LEU A 126 2.51 15.00 -4.14
N MET A 127 1.94 13.87 -3.72
CA MET A 127 2.61 12.85 -2.91
C MET A 127 2.38 11.45 -3.47
N LEU A 128 3.47 10.70 -3.62
CA LEU A 128 3.45 9.36 -4.19
C LEU A 128 3.83 8.30 -3.16
N GLY A 129 2.95 7.34 -2.91
CA GLY A 129 3.30 6.07 -2.27
C GLY A 129 4.02 5.14 -3.23
N MET A 130 5.12 4.54 -2.81
CA MET A 130 5.82 3.49 -3.56
C MET A 130 5.72 2.18 -2.78
N GLU A 131 5.04 1.18 -3.34
CA GLU A 131 4.87 -0.14 -2.72
C GLU A 131 5.22 -1.23 -3.73
N ILE A 132 5.84 -2.32 -3.27
CA ILE A 132 6.32 -3.39 -4.15
C ILE A 132 5.25 -4.46 -4.37
N ARG A 133 4.37 -4.65 -3.37
CA ARG A 133 3.33 -5.69 -3.36
C ARG A 133 2.14 -5.26 -4.21
N VAL A 134 1.74 -6.12 -5.15
CA VAL A 134 0.65 -5.87 -6.11
C VAL A 134 -0.66 -5.62 -5.39
N SER A 135 -1.10 -6.56 -4.55
CA SER A 135 -2.41 -6.47 -3.89
C SER A 135 -2.50 -5.27 -2.94
N VAL A 136 -1.40 -4.92 -2.28
CA VAL A 136 -1.35 -3.73 -1.41
C VAL A 136 -1.40 -2.45 -2.24
N THR A 137 -0.67 -2.40 -3.36
CA THR A 137 -0.75 -1.25 -4.28
C THR A 137 -2.17 -1.07 -4.82
N HIS A 138 -2.83 -2.16 -5.24
CA HIS A 138 -4.21 -2.13 -5.72
C HIS A 138 -5.18 -1.64 -4.64
N TYR A 139 -5.03 -2.12 -3.39
CA TYR A 139 -5.84 -1.63 -2.27
C TYR A 139 -5.72 -0.12 -2.10
N VAL A 140 -4.48 0.40 -2.07
CA VAL A 140 -4.24 1.84 -1.88
C VAL A 140 -4.80 2.64 -3.05
N HIS A 141 -4.63 2.15 -4.28
CA HIS A 141 -5.21 2.77 -5.47
C HIS A 141 -6.73 2.86 -5.37
N ASP A 142 -7.41 1.73 -5.15
CA ASP A 142 -8.88 1.69 -5.08
C ASP A 142 -9.41 2.57 -3.94
N LYS A 143 -8.67 2.65 -2.84
CA LYS A 143 -9.03 3.49 -1.69
C LYS A 143 -8.93 4.98 -2.02
N ILE A 144 -7.86 5.40 -2.71
CA ILE A 144 -7.72 6.79 -3.18
C ILE A 144 -8.84 7.14 -4.16
N VAL A 145 -9.16 6.26 -5.11
CA VAL A 145 -10.28 6.48 -6.05
C VAL A 145 -11.60 6.61 -5.30
N ALA A 146 -11.86 5.72 -4.34
CA ALA A 146 -13.07 5.75 -3.54
C ALA A 146 -13.16 7.04 -2.69
N LEU A 147 -12.06 7.52 -2.10
CA LEU A 147 -12.02 8.77 -1.33
C LEU A 147 -12.30 10.00 -2.21
N ARG A 148 -11.73 10.05 -3.41
CA ARG A 148 -11.99 11.12 -4.39
C ARG A 148 -13.48 11.17 -4.78
N LEU A 149 -14.12 10.01 -4.96
CA LEU A 149 -15.54 9.92 -5.28
C LEU A 149 -16.43 10.28 -4.08
N ALA A 150 -16.09 9.81 -2.88
CA ALA A 150 -16.78 10.16 -1.65
C ALA A 150 -16.77 11.68 -1.42
N HIS A 151 -15.62 12.32 -1.67
CA HIS A 151 -15.48 13.77 -1.62
C HIS A 151 -16.44 14.46 -2.59
N GLN A 152 -16.45 14.04 -3.86
CA GLN A 152 -17.36 14.60 -4.88
C GLN A 152 -18.84 14.43 -4.51
N GLN A 153 -19.27 13.22 -4.12
CA GLN A 153 -20.66 12.94 -3.74
C GLN A 153 -21.13 13.78 -2.53
N GLN A 154 -20.25 14.03 -1.57
CA GLN A 154 -20.55 14.83 -0.38
C GLN A 154 -20.53 16.35 -0.67
N GLN A 155 -19.79 16.79 -1.69
CA GLN A 155 -19.81 18.18 -2.17
C GLN A 155 -21.06 18.48 -3.00
N ASP A 156 -21.52 17.53 -3.82
CA ASP A 156 -22.68 17.69 -4.72
C ASP A 156 -24.03 17.59 -3.99
N GLY A 157 -24.05 17.27 -2.69
CA GLY A 157 -25.26 17.35 -1.84
C GLY A 157 -26.40 16.39 -2.19
N SER A 158 -26.17 15.36 -3.02
CA SER A 158 -27.22 14.41 -3.39
C SER A 158 -27.34 13.29 -2.35
N PRO A 159 -28.48 13.12 -1.66
CA PRO A 159 -28.67 12.06 -0.68
C PRO A 159 -28.92 10.73 -1.41
N HIS A 160 -27.85 10.06 -1.84
CA HIS A 160 -27.95 8.63 -2.18
C HIS A 160 -27.81 7.83 -0.90
N SER A 161 -28.95 7.33 -0.41
CA SER A 161 -29.08 6.42 0.70
C SER A 161 -28.02 5.32 0.61
N ALA A 162 -27.11 5.29 1.59
CA ALA A 162 -26.38 4.08 1.90
C ALA A 162 -27.43 3.01 2.20
N ALA A 163 -27.59 2.05 1.30
CA ALA A 163 -28.46 0.90 1.54
C ALA A 163 -27.78 0.03 2.61
N SER A 164 -28.05 0.34 3.87
CA SER A 164 -27.90 -0.61 4.96
C SER A 164 -28.93 -1.71 4.76
N ASN A 165 -28.50 -2.88 4.30
CA ASN A 165 -29.33 -4.07 4.37
C ASN A 165 -29.52 -4.45 5.85
N GLY A 166 -30.57 -3.89 6.44
CA GLY A 166 -31.10 -4.26 7.74
C GLY A 166 -32.62 -4.38 7.65
N ALA A 167 -33.13 -5.60 7.69
CA ALA A 167 -34.50 -5.92 8.07
C ALA A 167 -34.45 -7.32 8.69
N SER A 168 -34.36 -7.44 10.02
CA SER A 168 -35.46 -7.36 10.98
C SER A 168 -36.59 -8.34 10.68
N THR A 169 -36.59 -9.40 11.48
CA THR A 169 -37.69 -10.28 11.87
C THR A 169 -39.02 -9.55 12.04
N ASP A 170 -40.13 -10.08 11.49
CA ASP A 170 -41.20 -10.58 12.36
C ASP A 170 -42.22 -11.53 11.67
N SER A 171 -42.54 -12.57 12.45
CA SER A 171 -43.68 -13.48 12.59
C SER A 171 -44.77 -13.77 11.52
N SER A 172 -45.10 -15.08 11.49
CA SER A 172 -46.41 -15.76 11.32
C SER A 172 -47.02 -15.86 9.91
N ALA A 173 -47.69 -16.94 9.48
CA ALA A 173 -47.87 -18.35 9.87
C ALA A 173 -48.73 -19.00 8.75
N VAL A 174 -48.87 -20.34 8.74
CA VAL A 174 -49.88 -21.17 8.00
C VAL A 174 -49.52 -21.51 6.54
N THR A 175 -49.65 -22.71 5.96
CA THR A 175 -49.89 -24.13 6.35
C THR A 175 -49.76 -24.98 5.06
N GLN A 176 -49.15 -26.18 5.18
CA GLN A 176 -49.26 -27.43 4.39
C GLN A 176 -49.49 -27.43 2.84
N GLN A 177 -48.68 -28.23 2.10
CA GLN A 177 -49.06 -29.61 1.67
C GLN A 177 -47.97 -30.31 0.79
N THR A 178 -47.52 -31.47 1.32
CA THR A 178 -47.17 -32.79 0.72
C THR A 178 -46.98 -33.02 -0.80
N SER A 179 -45.91 -33.76 -1.15
CA SER A 179 -45.87 -35.05 -1.90
C SER A 179 -44.40 -35.40 -2.26
N GLU A 180 -43.77 -36.41 -1.61
CA GLU A 180 -43.70 -37.84 -1.98
C GLU A 180 -42.81 -38.18 -3.19
N MET A 181 -41.64 -38.81 -2.96
CA MET A 181 -41.38 -40.26 -3.19
C MET A 181 -39.89 -40.60 -3.11
N SER A 182 -39.63 -41.78 -2.55
CA SER A 182 -38.34 -42.42 -2.23
C SER A 182 -37.66 -43.08 -3.43
N LEU A 183 -36.41 -43.54 -3.24
CA LEU A 183 -35.97 -44.90 -3.57
C LEU A 183 -34.69 -45.27 -2.78
N ASP A 184 -34.76 -46.45 -2.16
CA ASP A 184 -33.73 -47.21 -1.43
C ASP A 184 -32.56 -47.66 -2.32
N GLU A 185 -31.36 -47.87 -1.74
CA GLU A 185 -30.73 -49.20 -1.64
C GLU A 185 -29.38 -49.16 -0.87
N GLN A 186 -29.15 -50.20 -0.07
CA GLN A 186 -27.95 -50.57 0.71
C GLN A 186 -27.60 -52.04 0.32
N PRO A 187 -26.57 -52.71 0.91
CA PRO A 187 -25.11 -52.55 0.98
C PRO A 187 -24.44 -53.82 0.35
N PRO A 188 -23.23 -54.33 0.71
CA PRO A 188 -23.06 -55.09 1.96
C PRO A 188 -21.64 -55.12 2.59
N ALA A 189 -21.55 -55.86 3.69
CA ALA A 189 -20.54 -55.96 4.74
C ALA A 189 -19.31 -56.86 4.47
N SER A 190 -18.30 -56.83 5.36
CA SER A 190 -17.89 -58.00 6.19
C SER A 190 -16.62 -57.80 7.04
N ASN A 191 -16.72 -58.23 8.31
CA ASN A 191 -15.80 -59.02 9.19
C ASN A 191 -14.29 -58.69 9.26
N GLY A 192 -13.59 -58.73 10.40
CA GLY A 192 -13.88 -59.14 11.78
C GLY A 192 -12.56 -59.29 12.60
N ALA A 193 -12.69 -59.31 13.95
CA ALA A 193 -11.86 -60.00 14.97
C ALA A 193 -10.33 -59.66 15.09
N THR A 194 -9.59 -59.69 16.22
CA THR A 194 -9.76 -59.96 17.68
C THR A 194 -8.41 -59.70 18.40
N SER A 195 -8.47 -59.46 19.73
CA SER A 195 -7.53 -59.86 20.82
C SER A 195 -6.24 -59.07 21.17
N ALA A 196 -5.99 -58.98 22.50
CA ALA A 196 -5.02 -58.20 23.29
C ALA A 196 -3.78 -59.04 23.74
N PRO A 197 -3.09 -58.78 24.88
CA PRO A 197 -2.17 -57.69 25.29
C PRO A 197 -0.74 -58.21 25.68
N ALA A 198 0.26 -57.34 25.95
CA ALA A 198 1.33 -57.52 26.98
C ALA A 198 2.43 -56.42 26.95
N GLU A 199 3.05 -56.23 28.12
CA GLU A 199 3.97 -55.18 28.59
C GLU A 199 5.41 -55.18 28.00
N ALA A 200 6.07 -54.01 28.02
CA ALA A 200 7.40 -53.76 28.64
C ALA A 200 8.03 -52.42 28.17
N GLN A 201 8.48 -51.60 29.12
CA GLN A 201 9.49 -50.54 28.95
C GLN A 201 10.91 -51.12 29.17
N PRO A 202 12.03 -50.35 29.06
CA PRO A 202 12.27 -49.03 28.46
C PRO A 202 13.47 -49.03 27.48
N GLN A 203 13.67 -47.95 26.70
CA GLN A 203 14.98 -47.25 26.58
C GLN A 203 14.91 -46.04 25.64
N SER A 204 15.58 -44.98 26.09
CA SER A 204 15.89 -43.70 25.46
C SER A 204 16.48 -43.80 24.05
N VAL A 205 16.08 -42.93 23.11
CA VAL A 205 16.96 -42.03 22.30
C VAL A 205 16.07 -40.99 21.57
N ALA A 206 16.55 -39.74 21.52
CA ALA A 206 15.97 -38.58 20.84
C ALA A 206 15.44 -38.82 19.40
N LYS A 207 14.28 -38.21 19.07
CA LYS A 207 13.81 -38.05 17.68
C LYS A 207 13.24 -36.65 17.43
N GLY A 208 13.85 -35.97 16.44
CA GLY A 208 13.29 -34.80 15.79
C GLY A 208 11.91 -35.08 15.19
N LYS A 209 11.02 -34.10 15.35
CA LYS A 209 9.63 -34.19 14.91
C LYS A 209 9.57 -33.98 13.39
N LYS A 210 9.60 -35.06 12.61
CA LYS A 210 9.11 -35.05 11.22
C LYS A 210 7.60 -34.77 11.27
N ARG A 211 7.18 -33.58 10.83
CA ARG A 211 5.76 -33.28 10.63
C ARG A 211 5.26 -34.09 9.42
N ASN A 212 4.18 -34.81 9.66
CA ASN A 212 3.51 -35.67 8.69
C ASN A 212 2.80 -34.78 7.66
N ARG A 213 3.07 -35.03 6.38
CA ARG A 213 2.45 -34.36 5.23
C ARG A 213 1.11 -35.04 4.98
N ASN A 214 0.05 -34.65 5.71
CA ASN A 214 -1.37 -34.95 5.40
C ASN A 214 -2.34 -34.30 6.42
N GLN A 215 -2.18 -33.00 6.67
CA GLN A 215 -3.24 -32.15 7.23
C GLN A 215 -3.19 -30.83 6.45
N ALA A 216 -3.83 -30.82 5.29
CA ALA A 216 -4.28 -29.62 4.62
C ALA A 216 -5.81 -29.72 4.63
N GLU A 217 -6.50 -28.60 4.84
CA GLU A 217 -7.95 -28.44 5.03
C GLU A 217 -8.43 -28.45 6.50
N GLN A 218 -7.75 -27.67 7.36
CA GLN A 218 -8.49 -26.85 8.32
C GLN A 218 -8.38 -25.42 7.83
N GLU A 219 -9.52 -24.81 7.50
CA GLU A 219 -9.62 -23.37 7.31
C GLU A 219 -9.20 -22.72 8.62
N ASP A 220 -8.04 -22.04 8.62
CA ASP A 220 -7.56 -21.28 9.77
C ASP A 220 -8.64 -20.23 10.12
N ALA A 221 -9.34 -20.45 11.23
CA ALA A 221 -10.12 -19.39 11.84
C ALA A 221 -9.16 -18.23 12.15
N PRO A 222 -9.51 -16.97 11.84
CA PRO A 222 -8.62 -15.84 12.10
C PRO A 222 -8.31 -15.75 13.60
N ASP A 223 -7.04 -15.61 13.95
CA ASP A 223 -6.60 -15.33 15.32
C ASP A 223 -7.37 -14.10 15.87
N GLU A 224 -7.70 -14.07 17.16
CA GLU A 224 -8.47 -12.96 17.77
C GLU A 224 -7.81 -11.59 17.56
N ASP A 225 -6.46 -11.54 17.56
CA ASP A 225 -5.65 -10.36 17.23
C ASP A 225 -5.90 -9.83 15.80
N ASP A 226 -6.28 -10.73 14.88
CA ASP A 226 -6.58 -10.40 13.48
C ASP A 226 -8.00 -9.84 13.34
N ALA A 227 -8.94 -10.24 14.20
CA ALA A 227 -10.32 -9.74 14.21
C ALA A 227 -10.42 -8.30 14.73
N GLU A 228 -9.75 -7.99 15.84
CA GLU A 228 -9.70 -6.63 16.40
C GLU A 228 -9.05 -5.66 15.40
N GLN A 229 -7.98 -6.08 14.72
CA GLN A 229 -7.38 -5.27 13.65
C GLN A 229 -8.33 -5.01 12.48
N VAL A 230 -9.11 -6.00 12.07
CA VAL A 230 -10.08 -5.81 10.98
C VAL A 230 -11.19 -4.83 11.39
N ALA A 231 -11.62 -4.85 12.65
CA ALA A 231 -12.60 -3.91 13.19
C ALA A 231 -12.05 -2.47 13.25
N ASP A 232 -10.84 -2.30 13.80
CA ASP A 232 -10.17 -0.98 13.88
C ASP A 232 -9.95 -0.36 12.48
N ASP A 233 -9.50 -1.19 11.52
CA ASP A 233 -9.29 -0.76 10.14
C ASP A 233 -10.63 -0.33 9.49
N ALA A 234 -11.72 -1.05 9.78
CA ALA A 234 -13.05 -0.73 9.27
C ALA A 234 -13.61 0.57 9.88
N GLU A 235 -13.47 0.76 11.19
CA GLU A 235 -13.92 1.97 11.88
C GLU A 235 -13.15 3.21 11.39
N ARG A 236 -11.82 3.07 11.21
CA ARG A 236 -11.01 4.15 10.64
C ARG A 236 -11.48 4.51 9.24
N ASP A 237 -11.76 3.51 8.41
CA ASP A 237 -12.23 3.75 7.05
C ASP A 237 -13.60 4.41 7.05
N GLU A 238 -14.53 3.98 7.91
CA GLU A 238 -15.82 4.66 8.09
C GLU A 238 -15.65 6.14 8.48
N ARG A 239 -14.76 6.44 9.44
CA ARG A 239 -14.44 7.82 9.83
C ARG A 239 -13.82 8.62 8.68
N LEU A 240 -12.89 8.02 7.93
CA LEU A 240 -12.22 8.69 6.82
C LEU A 240 -13.19 9.01 5.67
N PHE A 241 -14.08 8.07 5.35
CA PHE A 241 -15.05 8.23 4.27
C PHE A 241 -16.21 9.16 4.66
N SER A 242 -16.69 9.12 5.90
CA SER A 242 -17.75 10.03 6.38
C SER A 242 -17.30 11.50 6.42
N GLN A 243 -16.00 11.76 6.48
CA GLN A 243 -15.41 13.10 6.47
C GLN A 243 -14.78 13.49 5.13
N ALA A 244 -14.86 12.64 4.11
CA ALA A 244 -14.17 12.85 2.83
C ALA A 244 -14.52 14.18 2.16
N GLY A 245 -15.78 14.63 2.24
CA GLY A 245 -16.24 15.91 1.70
C GLY A 245 -15.56 17.14 2.33
N LYS A 246 -15.05 17.01 3.57
CA LYS A 246 -14.34 18.07 4.30
C LYS A 246 -12.83 18.09 4.03
N ALA A 247 -12.29 17.07 3.36
CA ALA A 247 -10.87 16.98 3.07
C ALA A 247 -10.46 18.05 2.05
N ALA A 248 -9.54 18.94 2.46
CA ALA A 248 -8.95 19.92 1.54
C ALA A 248 -8.25 19.19 0.36
N GLY A 249 -8.43 19.70 -0.86
CA GLY A 249 -7.85 19.10 -2.07
C GLY A 249 -8.47 17.77 -2.50
N GLY A 250 -9.48 17.25 -1.79
CA GLY A 250 -10.28 16.09 -2.23
C GLY A 250 -9.48 14.82 -2.56
N TYR A 251 -8.31 14.63 -1.93
CA TYR A 251 -7.37 13.53 -2.20
C TYR A 251 -6.82 13.48 -3.64
N GLN A 252 -6.89 14.59 -4.38
CA GLN A 252 -6.36 14.70 -5.75
C GLN A 252 -4.83 14.79 -5.78
N ASN A 253 -4.23 15.08 -4.62
CA ASN A 253 -2.81 15.26 -4.41
C ASN A 253 -2.06 13.98 -3.99
N VAL A 254 -2.73 12.85 -3.80
CA VAL A 254 -2.08 11.58 -3.44
C VAL A 254 -2.30 10.50 -4.48
N SER A 255 -1.29 9.67 -4.69
CA SER A 255 -1.38 8.47 -5.53
C SER A 255 -0.44 7.38 -5.01
N VAL A 256 -0.54 6.18 -5.60
CA VAL A 256 0.36 5.06 -5.32
C VAL A 256 0.90 4.49 -6.63
N LEU A 257 2.14 4.03 -6.58
CA LEU A 257 2.82 3.38 -7.68
C LEU A 257 3.42 2.07 -7.21
N ARG A 258 3.23 1.03 -8.02
CA ARG A 258 3.93 -0.24 -7.82
C ARG A 258 5.39 -0.09 -8.24
N ALA A 259 6.31 0.00 -7.29
CA ALA A 259 7.72 0.18 -7.59
C ALA A 259 8.60 -0.37 -6.46
N ASN A 260 9.79 -0.87 -6.84
CA ASN A 260 10.85 -1.08 -5.88
C ASN A 260 11.70 0.20 -5.82
N ALA A 261 11.54 0.99 -4.76
CA ALA A 261 12.29 2.23 -4.57
C ALA A 261 13.80 2.04 -4.34
N MET A 262 14.28 0.80 -4.27
CA MET A 262 15.71 0.46 -4.28
C MET A 262 16.26 0.21 -5.69
N LYS A 263 15.41 0.20 -6.72
CA LYS A 263 15.78 -0.01 -8.12
C LYS A 263 15.33 1.20 -8.94
N PHE A 264 16.26 1.86 -9.62
CA PHE A 264 15.98 2.95 -10.57
C PHE A 264 15.10 4.08 -10.01
N LEU A 265 15.23 4.40 -8.71
CA LEU A 265 14.50 5.51 -8.12
C LEU A 265 14.73 6.85 -8.84
N PRO A 266 15.96 7.18 -9.31
CA PRO A 266 16.22 8.38 -10.11
C PRO A 266 15.47 8.43 -11.45
N ASN A 267 14.86 7.34 -11.92
CA ASN A 267 14.11 7.35 -13.17
C ASN A 267 12.71 7.96 -13.00
N PHE A 268 12.15 7.97 -11.78
CA PHE A 268 10.83 8.55 -11.52
C PHE A 268 10.87 10.05 -11.25
N PHE A 269 11.97 10.54 -10.67
CA PHE A 269 12.03 11.87 -10.06
C PHE A 269 13.22 12.67 -10.60
N GLU A 270 13.02 13.97 -10.82
CA GLU A 270 14.13 14.88 -11.07
C GLU A 270 14.99 15.09 -9.82
N ARG A 271 16.21 15.58 -10.00
CA ARG A 271 17.05 16.06 -8.91
C ARG A 271 16.30 17.13 -8.10
N GLY A 272 16.09 16.91 -6.80
CA GLY A 272 15.55 17.94 -5.90
C GLY A 272 14.06 17.87 -5.46
N GLN A 273 13.44 16.70 -5.37
CA GLN A 273 12.10 16.38 -4.84
C GLN A 273 12.12 15.77 -3.41
N ARG A 274 11.14 16.05 -2.53
CA ARG A 274 11.15 15.60 -1.10
C ARG A 274 10.80 14.11 -0.92
N LYS A 275 11.23 13.49 0.21
CA LYS A 275 11.13 12.03 0.44
C LYS A 275 10.99 11.61 1.93
N HIS A 276 10.14 10.61 2.19
CA HIS A 276 9.99 9.84 3.43
C HIS A 276 10.41 8.37 3.20
N LYS A 277 10.97 7.67 4.21
CA LYS A 277 11.65 6.36 4.01
C LYS A 277 11.08 5.23 4.87
N ALA A 278 10.76 4.08 4.26
CA ALA A 278 10.83 2.77 4.89
C ALA A 278 11.84 1.82 4.17
N ARG A 279 12.93 1.52 4.90
CA ARG A 279 13.86 0.36 4.83
C ARG A 279 14.88 0.21 3.66
N ILE A 280 15.97 -0.47 4.05
CA ILE A 280 17.32 -0.70 3.48
C ILE A 280 18.12 0.60 3.25
N ILE A 281 19.29 0.71 3.88
CA ILE A 281 20.25 1.82 3.75
C ILE A 281 21.56 1.22 3.20
N SER A 282 21.96 1.63 2.00
CA SER A 282 23.31 1.41 1.50
C SER A 282 23.89 2.78 1.11
N PRO A 283 25.23 2.94 1.06
CA PRO A 283 25.83 4.18 0.58
C PRO A 283 25.30 4.61 -0.80
N THR A 284 25.13 3.64 -1.71
CA THR A 284 24.53 3.88 -3.04
C THR A 284 23.11 4.41 -2.94
N LEU A 285 22.28 3.79 -2.09
CA LEU A 285 20.89 4.22 -1.94
C LEU A 285 20.77 5.59 -1.26
N LEU A 286 21.66 5.91 -0.31
CA LEU A 286 21.72 7.26 0.26
C LEU A 286 22.16 8.31 -0.76
N ALA A 287 23.06 7.97 -1.68
CA ALA A 287 23.42 8.84 -2.79
C ALA A 287 22.22 9.08 -3.72
N GLU A 288 21.46 8.04 -4.06
CA GLU A 288 20.22 8.20 -4.82
C GLU A 288 19.22 9.10 -4.09
N TYR A 289 19.13 8.97 -2.76
CA TYR A 289 18.23 9.81 -1.96
C TYR A 289 18.69 11.26 -1.95
N ALA A 290 19.98 11.52 -1.78
CA ALA A 290 20.53 12.87 -1.84
C ALA A 290 20.43 13.50 -3.23
N TYR A 291 20.47 12.66 -4.29
CA TYR A 291 20.25 13.07 -5.67
C TYR A 291 18.81 13.51 -5.88
N ILE A 292 17.84 12.67 -5.53
CA ILE A 292 16.44 13.03 -5.70
C ILE A 292 15.99 14.06 -4.67
N LEU A 293 16.60 14.22 -3.49
CA LEU A 293 16.17 15.16 -2.45
C LEU A 293 16.76 16.57 -2.62
N ARG A 294 15.93 17.62 -2.61
CA ARG A 294 16.45 19.01 -2.69
C ARG A 294 17.22 19.39 -1.43
N PRO A 295 18.25 20.25 -1.51
CA PRO A 295 18.79 20.91 -0.34
C PRO A 295 17.68 21.46 0.55
N GLY A 296 17.78 21.23 1.86
CA GLY A 296 16.74 21.58 2.84
C GLY A 296 15.57 20.59 2.94
N GLY A 297 15.44 19.64 2.02
CA GLY A 297 14.47 18.55 2.14
C GLY A 297 14.79 17.63 3.31
N ILE A 298 13.76 17.02 3.91
CA ILE A 298 13.88 16.20 5.11
C ILE A 298 13.54 14.75 4.79
N VAL A 299 14.37 13.82 5.26
CA VAL A 299 14.09 12.39 5.34
C VAL A 299 13.57 12.08 6.73
N TYR A 300 12.38 11.50 6.81
CA TYR A 300 11.79 11.03 8.06
C TYR A 300 11.91 9.51 8.11
N THR A 301 12.34 9.00 9.26
CA THR A 301 12.46 7.57 9.53
C THR A 301 11.76 7.23 10.83
N ILE A 302 11.04 6.11 10.83
CA ILE A 302 10.43 5.55 12.03
C ILE A 302 10.46 4.03 11.96
N THR A 303 10.69 3.40 13.10
CA THR A 303 10.60 1.95 13.26
C THR A 303 10.37 1.59 14.72
N ASP A 304 9.77 0.45 14.97
CA ASP A 304 9.66 -0.22 16.27
C ASP A 304 10.87 -1.09 16.63
N VAL A 305 11.78 -1.30 15.69
CA VAL A 305 12.99 -2.11 15.88
C VAL A 305 14.16 -1.18 16.20
N HIS A 306 14.58 -1.17 17.48
CA HIS A 306 15.67 -0.30 17.95
C HIS A 306 16.98 -0.47 17.17
N ASP A 307 17.40 -1.71 16.89
CA ASP A 307 18.63 -1.99 16.15
C ASP A 307 18.56 -1.44 14.72
N LEU A 308 17.39 -1.51 14.09
CA LEU A 308 17.17 -0.92 12.77
C LEU A 308 17.25 0.61 12.85
N HIS A 309 16.67 1.22 13.89
CA HIS A 309 16.79 2.66 14.13
C HIS A 309 18.26 3.08 14.25
N LEU A 310 19.03 2.42 15.14
CA LEU A 310 20.45 2.71 15.32
C LEU A 310 21.23 2.54 14.02
N TRP A 311 20.91 1.50 13.25
CA TRP A 311 21.53 1.25 11.96
C TRP A 311 21.22 2.36 10.95
N MET A 312 19.96 2.81 10.86
CA MET A 312 19.57 3.92 9.99
C MET A 312 20.28 5.21 10.39
N VAL A 313 20.26 5.53 11.69
CA VAL A 313 20.90 6.74 12.24
C VAL A 313 22.40 6.73 11.97
N LYS A 314 23.08 5.61 12.20
CA LYS A 314 24.52 5.46 11.93
C LYS A 314 24.86 5.80 10.47
N HIS A 315 24.15 5.22 9.50
CA HIS A 315 24.48 5.38 8.09
C HIS A 315 24.07 6.75 7.54
N LEU A 316 22.93 7.29 7.96
CA LEU A 316 22.49 8.63 7.56
C LEU A 316 23.40 9.72 8.15
N THR A 317 23.80 9.58 9.42
CA THR A 317 24.73 10.52 10.06
C THR A 317 26.12 10.50 9.41
N ALA A 318 26.58 9.32 8.98
CA ALA A 318 27.88 9.18 8.32
C ALA A 318 27.88 9.67 6.85
N PHE A 319 26.72 9.89 6.24
CA PHE A 319 26.64 10.27 4.83
C PHE A 319 26.79 11.80 4.67
N PRO A 320 27.73 12.31 3.84
CA PRO A 320 28.11 13.73 3.84
C PRO A 320 26.98 14.72 3.53
N LEU A 321 25.96 14.30 2.78
CA LEU A 321 24.85 15.15 2.36
C LEU A 321 23.64 15.10 3.30
N PHE A 322 23.76 14.48 4.47
CA PHE A 322 22.69 14.44 5.46
C PHE A 322 23.14 15.00 6.81
N GLU A 323 22.21 15.69 7.47
CA GLU A 323 22.39 16.24 8.81
C GLU A 323 21.28 15.73 9.71
N ARG A 324 21.61 15.14 10.85
CA ARG A 324 20.60 14.72 11.83
C ARG A 324 19.94 15.94 12.45
N LEU A 325 18.61 15.92 12.51
CA LEU A 325 17.82 16.92 13.20
C LEU A 325 17.57 16.49 14.65
N ASP A 326 17.53 17.47 15.55
CA ASP A 326 17.07 17.25 16.92
C ASP A 326 15.54 17.06 16.89
N ASN A 327 15.07 15.95 17.45
CA ASN A 327 13.65 15.59 17.46
C ASN A 327 12.79 16.62 18.21
N GLU A 328 13.36 17.28 19.24
CA GLU A 328 12.70 18.34 20.02
C GLU A 328 13.07 19.76 19.54
N GLY A 329 13.85 19.83 18.46
CA GLY A 329 14.32 21.06 17.85
C GLY A 329 13.18 21.87 17.22
N PRO A 330 13.40 23.18 17.01
CA PRO A 330 12.36 24.09 16.50
C PRO A 330 11.84 23.69 15.11
N GLU A 331 12.65 23.01 14.30
CA GLU A 331 12.25 22.63 12.94
C GLU A 331 11.31 21.42 12.87
N LEU A 332 11.29 20.59 13.91
CA LEU A 332 10.43 19.40 13.97
C LEU A 332 9.25 19.58 14.91
N ARG A 333 9.38 20.45 15.91
CA ARG A 333 8.33 20.71 16.91
C ARG A 333 6.99 21.10 16.28
N ASP A 334 7.03 21.97 15.27
CA ASP A 334 5.84 22.50 14.61
C ASP A 334 5.61 21.86 13.23
N ASP A 335 6.37 20.82 12.87
CA ASP A 335 6.24 20.14 11.59
C ASP A 335 5.09 19.11 11.65
N PRO A 336 4.00 19.32 10.90
CA PRO A 336 2.86 18.40 10.92
C PRO A 336 3.22 17.00 10.41
N CYS A 337 4.32 16.84 9.66
CA CYS A 337 4.79 15.53 9.23
C CYS A 337 5.22 14.64 10.41
N VAL A 338 5.71 15.21 11.51
CA VAL A 338 6.28 14.42 12.62
C VAL A 338 5.20 13.56 13.28
N GLY A 339 4.06 14.16 13.63
CA GLY A 339 2.93 13.43 14.17
C GLY A 339 2.40 12.38 13.19
N LEU A 340 2.21 12.76 11.93
CA LEU A 340 1.64 11.86 10.92
C LEU A 340 2.56 10.66 10.62
N VAL A 341 3.86 10.89 10.42
CA VAL A 341 4.83 9.78 10.24
C VAL A 341 4.83 8.87 11.47
N THR A 342 4.68 9.44 12.67
CA THR A 342 4.76 8.69 13.93
C THR A 342 3.52 7.84 14.22
N TYR A 343 2.34 8.32 13.83
CA TYR A 343 1.06 7.76 14.29
C TYR A 343 0.11 7.32 13.16
N SER A 344 0.26 7.81 11.93
CA SER A 344 -0.65 7.49 10.81
C SER A 344 -0.32 6.19 10.08
N THR A 345 0.91 5.69 10.22
CA THR A 345 1.34 4.44 9.57
C THR A 345 0.70 3.22 10.24
N GLU A 346 0.45 2.17 9.46
CA GLU A 346 -0.08 0.91 9.97
C GLU A 346 0.87 0.26 10.99
N GLU A 347 2.18 0.31 10.73
CA GLU A 347 3.20 -0.15 11.67
C GLU A 347 3.12 0.66 12.98
N GLY A 348 3.01 1.99 12.89
CA GLY A 348 2.87 2.88 14.06
C GLY A 348 1.65 2.57 14.92
N LYS A 349 0.47 2.34 14.31
CA LYS A 349 -0.75 1.98 15.05
C LYS A 349 -0.64 0.61 15.70
N LYS A 350 -0.09 -0.38 14.99
CA LYS A 350 0.13 -1.72 15.54
C LYS A 350 1.01 -1.67 16.78
N VAL A 351 2.09 -0.89 16.71
CA VAL A 351 3.04 -0.73 17.81
C VAL A 351 2.37 -0.08 19.02
N GLU A 352 1.49 0.90 18.80
CA GLU A 352 0.75 1.58 19.87
C GLU A 352 -0.23 0.66 20.59
N ARG A 353 -1.01 -0.14 19.86
CA ARG A 353 -1.90 -1.16 20.45
C ARG A 353 -1.10 -2.15 21.30
N ASN A 354 0.07 -2.54 20.82
CA ASN A 354 0.97 -3.46 21.50
C ASN A 354 1.84 -2.81 22.58
N LYS A 355 1.65 -1.50 22.87
CA LYS A 355 2.46 -0.71 23.82
C LYS A 355 3.97 -0.79 23.54
N GLY A 356 4.33 -0.98 22.27
CA GLY A 356 5.71 -1.02 21.81
C GLY A 356 6.31 0.38 21.68
N SER A 357 7.64 0.43 21.64
CA SER A 357 8.37 1.68 21.45
C SER A 357 8.43 2.08 19.98
N LYS A 358 8.36 3.39 19.71
CA LYS A 358 8.52 3.97 18.37
C LYS A 358 9.80 4.80 18.33
N TYR A 359 10.72 4.45 17.45
CA TYR A 359 12.02 5.11 17.31
C TYR A 359 12.04 6.00 16.07
N PHE A 360 11.84 7.30 16.28
CA PHE A 360 11.83 8.33 15.24
C PHE A 360 13.19 9.01 15.07
N ALA A 361 13.57 9.32 13.84
CA ALA A 361 14.66 10.23 13.51
C ALA A 361 14.39 10.94 12.18
N ALA A 362 14.84 12.19 12.08
CA ALA A 362 14.79 12.97 10.84
C ALA A 362 16.17 13.52 10.44
N PHE A 363 16.36 13.67 9.13
CA PHE A 363 17.62 14.13 8.55
C PHE A 363 17.38 15.15 7.45
N ARG A 364 18.00 16.32 7.54
CA ARG A 364 17.97 17.32 6.47
C ARG A 364 19.03 17.01 5.43
N ARG A 365 18.68 17.13 4.15
CA ARG A 365 19.63 17.07 3.04
C ARG A 365 20.40 18.38 2.95
N ARG A 366 21.73 18.31 3.12
CA ARG A 366 22.65 19.45 3.06
C ARG A 366 22.84 19.95 1.63
N PRO A 367 23.23 21.21 1.41
CA PRO A 367 23.70 21.67 0.10
C PRO A 367 24.82 20.79 -0.44
N ASP A 368 24.96 20.73 -1.76
CA ASP A 368 26.13 20.08 -2.36
C ASP A 368 27.37 20.94 -2.05
N PRO A 369 28.55 20.33 -1.79
CA PRO A 369 29.76 21.09 -1.56
C PRO A 369 30.12 21.93 -2.79
N ASP A 370 30.71 23.10 -2.55
CA ASP A 370 31.25 23.93 -3.63
C ASP A 370 32.36 23.16 -4.37
N PHE A 371 32.31 23.19 -5.69
CA PHE A 371 33.21 22.42 -6.54
C PHE A 371 34.67 22.87 -6.31
N GLY A 372 35.53 21.97 -5.81
CA GLY A 372 36.97 22.21 -5.63
C GLY A 372 37.44 22.47 -4.19
N MET A 373 36.56 22.40 -3.19
CA MET A 373 36.96 22.38 -1.78
C MET A 373 36.81 20.94 -1.25
N GLU A 374 37.92 20.20 -1.15
CA GLU A 374 37.95 18.94 -0.39
C GLU A 374 37.77 19.27 1.10
N SER A 375 36.81 18.62 1.75
CA SER A 375 36.50 18.76 3.17
C SER A 375 37.40 17.93 4.06
#